data_AF-A0AA35SDF0-F1
#
_entry.id   AF-A0AA35SDF0-F1
#
_cell.length_a   1.000
_cell.length_b   1.000
_cell.length_c   1.000
_cell.angle_alpha   90.00
_cell.angle_beta   90.00
_cell.angle_gamma   90.00
#
_symmetry.space_group_name_H-M   'P 1'
#
loop_
_entity.id
_entity.type
_entity.pdbx_description
1 polymer ?
#
loop_
_entity_poly.entity_id
_entity_poly.type
_entity_poly.pdbx_seq_one_letter_code
_entity_poly.pdbx_strand_id
1 'polypeptide(L)'
;MQISGDLDALQSALSDSGEVGDKVIGAGKCSALVKLLPDHSELFVSHDTWEEYQSMLRIYKLYDLRFSTAGNIAEVVPGHRVSFSSYPGMLLSGDDFYQLSSKLVTTETTFGNSNPALWKYVTPETVFEGIRNVAANRLATSGEEWCRYFSNYNSGTYVGHTVLNCKKRT
;
A
#
# COMPACT_ATOMS: atom_id res chain seq x y z
N MET A 1 0.67 8.82 -12.42
CA MET A 1 -0.46 8.10 -11.80
C MET A 1 0.03 6.99 -10.87
N GLN A 2 0.68 5.92 -11.33
CA GLN A 2 1.02 4.79 -10.42
C GLN A 2 2.07 5.11 -9.34
N ILE A 3 2.86 6.17 -9.55
CA ILE A 3 3.94 6.59 -8.65
C ILE A 3 3.57 7.84 -7.85
N SER A 4 2.29 8.24 -7.80
CA SER A 4 1.88 9.50 -7.15
C SER A 4 2.33 9.57 -5.69
N GLY A 5 2.12 8.51 -4.91
CA GLY A 5 2.59 8.45 -3.51
C GLY A 5 4.12 8.41 -3.37
N ASP A 6 4.83 7.85 -4.36
CA ASP A 6 6.31 7.83 -4.35
C ASP A 6 6.92 9.21 -4.64
N LEU A 7 6.22 10.06 -5.42
CA LEU A 7 6.75 11.35 -5.89
C LEU A 7 7.08 12.31 -4.74
N ASP A 8 6.32 12.31 -3.65
CA ASP A 8 6.58 13.18 -2.49
C ASP A 8 7.96 12.93 -1.86
N ALA A 9 8.32 11.66 -1.75
CA ALA A 9 9.62 11.25 -1.24
C ALA A 9 10.73 11.47 -2.28
N LEU A 10 10.47 11.19 -3.55
CA LEU A 10 11.43 11.44 -4.63
C LEU A 10 11.78 12.92 -4.79
N GLN A 11 10.78 13.80 -4.72
CA GLN A 11 11.00 15.25 -4.78
C GLN A 11 11.91 15.71 -3.64
N SER A 12 11.72 15.17 -2.44
CA SER A 12 12.56 15.48 -1.28
C SER A 12 13.97 14.88 -1.38
N ALA A 13 14.11 13.70 -2.01
CA ALA A 13 15.39 13.01 -2.13
C ALA A 13 16.27 13.56 -3.27
N LEU A 14 15.66 14.12 -4.32
CA LEU A 14 16.33 14.62 -5.52
C LEU A 14 16.51 16.15 -5.54
N SER A 15 16.05 16.87 -4.52
CA SER A 15 16.19 18.34 -4.46
C SER A 15 17.65 18.76 -4.24
N ASP A 16 18.26 19.44 -5.22
CA ASP A 16 19.65 19.91 -5.18
C ASP A 16 19.93 20.99 -4.12
N SER A 17 18.91 21.76 -3.70
CA SER A 17 19.07 22.96 -2.87
C SER A 17 18.72 22.79 -1.40
N GLY A 18 18.23 21.63 -0.96
CA GLY A 18 17.67 21.47 0.39
C GLY A 18 16.40 22.30 0.65
N GLU A 19 15.91 23.05 -0.35
CA GLU A 19 14.61 23.71 -0.34
C GLU A 19 13.56 22.69 -0.78
N VAL A 20 13.08 21.92 0.19
CA VAL A 20 11.79 21.23 0.05
C VAL A 20 10.76 22.34 0.00
N GLY A 21 10.26 22.67 -1.20
CA GLY A 21 9.20 23.66 -1.37
C GLY A 21 8.08 23.43 -0.34
N ASP A 22 7.54 24.52 0.21
CA ASP A 22 6.62 24.51 1.34
C ASP A 22 5.64 23.33 1.27
N LYS A 23 5.91 22.28 2.07
CA LYS A 23 4.93 21.21 2.26
C LYS A 23 3.70 21.87 2.84
N VAL A 24 2.60 21.82 2.12
CA VAL A 24 1.30 22.29 2.63
C VAL A 24 1.08 21.61 3.97
N ILE A 25 1.04 22.41 5.04
CA ILE A 25 0.83 21.91 6.40
C ILE A 25 -0.53 21.21 6.42
N GLY A 26 -0.53 19.89 6.60
CA GLY A 26 -1.74 19.06 6.60
C GLY A 26 -1.97 18.23 5.33
N ALA A 27 -1.06 18.24 4.35
CA ALA A 27 -1.15 17.35 3.20
C ALA A 27 -0.90 15.87 3.58
N GLY A 28 -1.79 14.98 3.10
CA GLY A 28 -1.50 13.56 2.88
C GLY A 28 -1.40 12.67 4.12
N LYS A 29 -2.37 12.70 5.04
CA LYS A 29 -2.44 11.69 6.10
C LYS A 29 -3.81 11.06 6.21
N CYS A 30 -3.92 9.84 5.67
CA CYS A 30 -5.10 9.01 5.83
C CYS A 30 -5.34 8.65 7.32
N SER A 31 -6.58 8.30 7.64
CA SER A 31 -6.96 7.78 8.96
C SER A 31 -7.41 6.33 8.84
N ALA A 32 -6.89 5.44 9.67
CA ALA A 32 -7.30 4.04 9.72
C ALA A 32 -7.71 3.62 11.14
N LEU A 33 -8.69 2.73 11.23
CA LEU A 33 -9.16 2.16 12.51
C LEU A 33 -9.38 0.65 12.37
N VAL A 34 -8.83 -0.09 13.33
CA VAL A 34 -9.06 -1.52 13.51
C VAL A 34 -9.76 -1.70 14.85
N LYS A 35 -11.00 -2.21 14.82
CA LYS A 35 -11.84 -2.34 16.00
C LYS A 35 -12.36 -3.76 16.17
N LEU A 36 -11.85 -4.46 17.18
CA LEU A 36 -12.44 -5.69 17.69
C LEU A 36 -13.62 -5.35 18.61
N LEU A 37 -14.75 -6.03 18.42
CA LEU A 37 -15.88 -5.91 19.34
C LEU A 37 -15.54 -6.48 20.72
N PRO A 38 -16.16 -5.97 21.82
CA PRO A 38 -15.86 -6.43 23.17
C PRO A 38 -16.06 -7.93 23.40
N ASP A 39 -16.94 -8.56 22.64
CA ASP A 39 -17.25 -9.99 22.68
C ASP A 39 -16.41 -10.83 21.71
N HIS A 40 -15.46 -10.21 21.00
CA HIS A 40 -14.63 -10.81 19.96
C HIS A 40 -15.43 -11.46 18.81
N SER A 41 -16.69 -11.08 18.61
CA SER A 41 -17.54 -11.65 17.56
C SER A 41 -17.15 -11.17 16.17
N GLU A 42 -16.66 -9.93 16.07
CA GLU A 42 -16.38 -9.27 14.79
C GLU A 42 -15.18 -8.32 14.88
N LEU A 43 -14.46 -8.21 13.77
CA LEU A 43 -13.33 -7.30 13.59
C LEU A 43 -13.64 -6.32 12.46
N PHE A 44 -13.83 -5.04 12.80
CA PHE A 44 -14.01 -3.98 11.82
C PHE A 44 -12.67 -3.37 11.43
N VAL A 45 -12.53 -3.07 10.13
CA VAL A 45 -11.38 -2.36 9.56
C VAL A 45 -11.93 -1.24 8.68
N SER A 46 -11.51 -0.01 8.94
CA SER A 46 -11.87 1.16 8.14
C SER A 46 -10.66 1.99 7.79
N HIS A 47 -10.74 2.66 6.64
CA HIS A 47 -9.74 3.58 6.13
C HIS A 47 -10.43 4.79 5.51
N ASP A 48 -9.88 5.98 5.77
CA ASP A 48 -10.35 7.27 5.28
C ASP A 48 -9.18 8.01 4.63
N THR A 49 -9.17 8.07 3.31
CA THR A 49 -8.09 8.70 2.54
C THR A 49 -8.21 10.21 2.61
N TRP A 50 -7.09 10.87 2.92
CA TRP A 50 -7.00 12.33 2.86
C TRP A 50 -6.18 12.72 1.65
N GLU A 51 -6.83 13.29 0.65
CA GLU A 51 -6.21 13.70 -0.60
C GLU A 51 -6.88 14.99 -1.11
N GLU A 52 -6.22 15.70 -2.03
CA GLU A 52 -6.77 16.89 -2.66
C GLU A 52 -8.12 16.62 -3.33
N TYR A 53 -9.06 17.57 -3.25
CA TYR A 53 -10.42 17.40 -3.81
C TYR A 53 -10.45 17.08 -5.31
N GLN A 54 -9.42 17.48 -6.07
CA GLN A 54 -9.31 17.12 -7.49
C GLN A 54 -9.11 15.61 -7.73
N SER A 55 -8.72 14.84 -6.70
CA SER A 55 -8.63 13.38 -6.76
C SER A 55 -9.97 12.66 -6.62
N MET A 56 -11.08 13.35 -6.30
CA MET A 56 -12.37 12.72 -5.97
C MET A 56 -13.10 12.02 -7.14
N LEU A 57 -12.46 11.84 -8.30
CA LEU A 57 -12.91 10.89 -9.30
C LEU A 57 -12.54 9.47 -8.85
N ARG A 58 -13.51 8.73 -8.32
CA ARG A 58 -13.29 7.43 -7.67
C ARG A 58 -13.84 6.26 -8.47
N ILE A 59 -13.16 5.12 -8.38
CA ILE A 59 -13.62 3.82 -8.88
C ILE A 59 -13.28 2.76 -7.83
N TYR A 60 -14.28 2.03 -7.34
CA TYR A 60 -14.03 0.81 -6.58
C TYR A 60 -13.80 -0.35 -7.54
N LYS A 61 -12.71 -1.08 -7.40
CA LYS A 61 -12.26 -2.10 -8.35
C LYS A 61 -12.30 -3.49 -7.75
N LEU A 62 -12.65 -4.46 -8.57
CA LEU A 62 -12.52 -5.88 -8.29
C LEU A 62 -11.72 -6.52 -9.42
N TYR A 63 -10.57 -7.08 -9.09
CA TYR A 63 -9.75 -7.85 -10.01
C TYR A 63 -9.81 -9.32 -9.64
N ASP A 64 -10.26 -10.16 -10.56
CA ASP A 64 -10.16 -11.63 -10.50
C ASP A 64 -9.18 -12.08 -11.58
N LEU A 65 -7.90 -12.24 -11.19
CA LEU A 65 -6.80 -12.51 -12.11
C LEU A 65 -6.10 -13.80 -11.70
N ARG A 66 -6.10 -14.78 -12.61
CA ARG A 66 -5.53 -16.11 -12.37
C ARG A 66 -4.04 -16.15 -12.67
N PHE A 67 -3.27 -15.30 -12.01
CA PHE A 67 -1.81 -15.34 -12.09
C PHE A 67 -1.27 -16.55 -11.34
N SER A 68 -0.15 -17.07 -11.82
CA SER A 68 0.60 -18.17 -11.20
C SER A 68 2.05 -17.74 -10.99
N THR A 69 2.73 -18.36 -10.02
CA THR A 69 4.16 -18.12 -9.81
C THR A 69 4.99 -18.78 -10.90
N ALA A 70 6.11 -18.17 -11.28
CA ALA A 70 7.03 -18.74 -12.25
C ALA A 70 7.48 -20.15 -11.83
N GLY A 71 7.36 -21.12 -12.74
CA GLY A 71 7.71 -22.51 -12.48
C GLY A 71 6.61 -23.37 -11.85
N ASN A 72 5.48 -22.78 -11.42
CA ASN A 72 4.32 -23.52 -10.91
C ASN A 72 3.02 -22.96 -11.52
N ILE A 73 2.79 -23.26 -12.80
CA ILE A 73 1.63 -22.76 -13.56
C ILE A 73 0.30 -23.30 -13.00
N ALA A 74 0.34 -24.46 -12.33
CA ALA A 74 -0.84 -25.12 -11.78
C ALA A 74 -1.44 -24.38 -10.58
N GLU A 75 -0.64 -23.62 -9.83
CA GLU A 75 -1.07 -22.96 -8.60
C GLU A 75 -1.32 -21.47 -8.82
N VAL A 76 -2.57 -21.06 -8.56
CA VAL A 76 -2.99 -19.66 -8.64
C VAL A 76 -2.54 -18.93 -7.38
N VAL A 77 -2.06 -17.69 -7.52
CA VAL A 77 -1.60 -16.88 -6.39
C VAL A 77 -2.71 -16.69 -5.33
N PRO A 78 -2.38 -16.68 -4.03
CA PRO A 78 -3.36 -16.58 -2.95
C PRO A 78 -4.30 -15.38 -3.07
N GLY A 79 -3.76 -14.22 -3.45
CA GLY A 79 -4.49 -12.96 -3.68
C GLY A 79 -5.01 -12.80 -5.12
N HIS A 80 -5.45 -13.86 -5.80
CA HIS A 80 -5.98 -13.78 -7.17
C HIS A 80 -7.24 -12.90 -7.30
N ARG A 81 -8.06 -12.81 -6.24
CA ARG A 81 -9.14 -11.82 -6.15
C ARG A 81 -8.77 -10.70 -5.19
N VAL A 82 -8.87 -9.46 -5.67
CA VAL A 82 -8.55 -8.25 -4.92
C VAL A 82 -9.68 -7.24 -5.15
N SER A 83 -10.28 -6.76 -4.06
CA SER A 83 -11.25 -5.67 -4.09
C SER A 83 -10.70 -4.46 -3.35
N PHE A 84 -10.73 -3.28 -3.96
CA PHE A 84 -10.05 -2.10 -3.42
C PHE A 84 -10.64 -0.78 -3.94
N SER A 85 -10.53 0.27 -3.13
CA SER A 85 -10.85 1.64 -3.53
C SER A 85 -9.74 2.20 -4.43
N SER A 86 -10.06 2.97 -5.47
CA SER A 86 -9.08 3.41 -6.47
C SER A 86 -9.58 4.61 -7.29
N TYR A 87 -8.83 4.95 -8.35
CA TYR A 87 -9.01 6.10 -9.23
C TYR A 87 -8.98 5.68 -10.71
N PRO A 88 -9.59 6.43 -11.64
CA PRO A 88 -9.46 6.18 -13.08
C PRO A 88 -7.99 6.08 -13.52
N GLY A 89 -7.67 5.06 -14.32
CA GLY A 89 -6.31 4.86 -14.84
C GLY A 89 -5.28 4.32 -13.84
N MET A 90 -5.57 4.25 -12.54
CA MET A 90 -4.71 3.57 -11.56
C MET A 90 -4.87 2.04 -11.63
N LEU A 91 -3.79 1.29 -11.51
CA LEU A 91 -3.84 -0.19 -11.43
C LEU A 91 -3.81 -0.69 -9.98
N LEU A 92 -3.56 0.23 -9.06
CA LEU A 92 -3.46 0.06 -7.61
C LEU A 92 -4.42 1.01 -6.90
N SER A 93 -4.57 0.87 -5.58
CA SER A 93 -5.51 1.66 -4.78
C SER A 93 -5.08 3.11 -4.70
N GLY A 94 -3.88 3.37 -4.18
CA GLY A 94 -3.38 4.73 -3.96
C GLY A 94 -4.03 5.39 -2.75
N ASP A 95 -4.86 4.65 -1.99
CA ASP A 95 -5.52 5.13 -0.79
C ASP A 95 -4.74 4.84 0.50
N ASP A 96 -4.36 3.61 0.88
CA ASP A 96 -4.64 2.27 0.34
C ASP A 96 -5.67 1.49 1.18
N PHE A 97 -6.59 0.77 0.53
CA PHE A 97 -7.46 -0.21 1.18
C PHE A 97 -7.80 -1.39 0.27
N TYR A 98 -7.32 -2.59 0.62
CA TYR A 98 -7.52 -3.82 -0.15
C TYR A 98 -8.13 -4.95 0.69
N GLN A 99 -9.03 -5.69 0.07
CA GLN A 99 -9.58 -6.96 0.55
C GLN A 99 -9.14 -8.08 -0.39
N LEU A 100 -8.44 -9.07 0.17
CA LEU A 100 -7.74 -10.11 -0.61
C LEU A 100 -8.41 -11.48 -0.43
N SER A 101 -8.46 -12.29 -1.49
CA SER A 101 -8.94 -13.68 -1.41
C SER A 101 -8.15 -14.55 -0.44
N SER A 102 -6.90 -14.18 -0.15
CA SER A 102 -6.04 -14.80 0.86
C SER A 102 -6.49 -14.56 2.30
N LYS A 103 -7.63 -13.87 2.51
CA LYS A 103 -8.19 -13.47 3.81
C LYS A 103 -7.33 -12.45 4.55
N LEU A 104 -6.58 -11.67 3.79
CA LEU A 104 -5.85 -10.52 4.29
C LEU A 104 -6.62 -9.24 3.95
N VAL A 105 -6.58 -8.27 4.85
CA VAL A 105 -6.94 -6.88 4.59
C VAL A 105 -5.66 -6.06 4.72
N THR A 106 -5.34 -5.27 3.72
CA THR A 106 -4.16 -4.41 3.72
C THR A 106 -4.60 -2.97 3.56
N THR A 107 -4.05 -2.10 4.39
CA THR A 107 -4.35 -0.67 4.40
C THR A 107 -3.14 0.10 4.86
N GLU A 108 -3.12 1.41 4.66
CA GLU A 108 -2.01 2.23 5.07
C GLU A 108 -2.43 3.56 5.66
N THR A 109 -1.48 4.24 6.28
CA THR A 109 -1.57 5.67 6.57
C THR A 109 -0.17 6.22 6.46
N THR A 110 0.01 7.21 5.60
CA THR A 110 1.36 7.63 5.23
C THR A 110 2.02 8.39 6.37
N PHE A 111 3.15 7.87 6.85
CA PHE A 111 4.07 8.62 7.70
C PHE A 111 5.36 8.87 6.91
N GLY A 112 5.37 9.96 6.14
CA GLY A 112 6.51 10.35 5.32
C GLY A 112 7.81 10.50 6.13
N ASN A 113 8.95 10.62 5.43
CA ASN A 113 10.25 10.79 6.07
C ASN A 113 10.60 12.29 6.23
N SER A 114 10.99 12.68 7.45
CA SER A 114 11.49 14.04 7.76
C SER A 114 12.96 14.05 8.17
N ASN A 115 13.66 12.91 8.11
CA ASN A 115 15.08 12.81 8.39
C ASN A 115 15.88 12.81 7.06
N PRO A 116 16.58 13.92 6.71
CA PRO A 116 17.29 14.01 5.45
C PRO A 116 18.43 12.99 5.31
N ALA A 117 19.01 12.53 6.44
CA ALA A 117 20.09 11.55 6.42
C ALA A 117 19.67 10.18 5.85
N LEU A 118 18.36 9.91 5.74
CA LEU A 118 17.81 8.68 5.17
C LEU A 118 17.63 8.75 3.65
N TRP A 119 17.67 9.94 3.03
CA TRP A 119 17.45 10.06 1.58
C TRP A 119 18.53 9.40 0.73
N LYS A 120 19.73 9.19 1.29
CA LYS A 120 20.81 8.41 0.64
C LYS A 120 20.45 6.96 0.31
N TYR A 121 19.36 6.42 0.89
CA TYR A 121 18.87 5.07 0.62
C TYR A 121 17.83 5.01 -0.51
N VAL A 122 17.38 6.17 -1.00
CA VAL A 122 16.51 6.25 -2.19
C VAL A 122 17.42 6.17 -3.41
N THR A 123 17.54 4.98 -4.01
CA THR A 123 18.39 4.73 -5.18
C THR A 123 17.62 4.10 -6.33
N PRO A 124 18.13 4.17 -7.58
CA PRO A 124 17.47 3.56 -8.75
C PRO A 124 17.34 2.03 -8.69
N GLU A 125 18.19 1.34 -7.92
CA GLU A 125 18.19 -0.12 -7.75
C GLU A 125 17.14 -0.61 -6.75
N THR A 126 15.98 0.04 -6.74
CA THR A 126 14.86 -0.24 -5.83
C THR A 126 13.55 -0.40 -6.61
N VAL A 127 12.49 -0.81 -5.93
CA VAL A 127 11.16 -0.97 -6.53
C VAL A 127 10.19 -0.02 -5.84
N PHE A 128 9.46 0.77 -6.62
CA PHE A 128 8.44 1.68 -6.11
C PHE A 128 7.39 0.96 -5.26
N GLU A 129 6.87 1.67 -4.26
CA GLU A 129 5.96 1.11 -3.26
C GLU A 129 4.79 0.38 -3.92
N GLY A 130 4.12 1.02 -4.88
CA GLY A 130 2.89 0.49 -5.44
C GLY A 130 3.07 -0.88 -6.10
N ILE A 131 4.25 -1.13 -6.67
CA ILE A 131 4.61 -2.41 -7.27
C ILE A 131 4.88 -3.46 -6.17
N ARG A 132 5.62 -3.09 -5.11
CA ARG A 132 5.90 -3.97 -3.96
C ARG A 132 4.59 -4.37 -3.26
N ASN A 133 3.66 -3.43 -3.11
CA ASN A 133 2.34 -3.65 -2.53
C ASN A 133 1.49 -4.63 -3.34
N VAL A 134 1.39 -4.41 -4.66
CA VAL A 134 0.69 -5.35 -5.56
C VAL A 134 1.33 -6.74 -5.48
N ALA A 135 2.65 -6.87 -5.49
CA ALA A 135 3.33 -8.15 -5.38
C ALA A 135 3.01 -8.85 -4.04
N ALA A 136 3.12 -8.14 -2.91
CA ALA A 136 2.82 -8.67 -1.59
C ALA A 136 1.34 -9.09 -1.45
N ASN A 137 0.40 -8.27 -1.94
CA ASN A 137 -1.03 -8.55 -1.95
C ASN A 137 -1.38 -9.82 -2.75
N ARG A 138 -0.64 -10.11 -3.82
CA ARG A 138 -0.85 -11.31 -4.64
C ARG A 138 -0.29 -12.57 -3.98
N LEU A 139 0.92 -12.49 -3.41
CA LEU A 139 1.68 -13.66 -2.99
C LEU A 139 1.43 -14.09 -1.54
N ALA A 140 1.08 -13.17 -0.65
CA ALA A 140 1.05 -13.45 0.78
C ALA A 140 -0.19 -14.26 1.22
N THR A 141 0.04 -15.22 2.12
CA THR A 141 -1.01 -15.95 2.84
C THR A 141 -1.10 -15.54 4.31
N SER A 142 -0.12 -14.80 4.82
CA SER A 142 -0.08 -14.30 6.20
C SER A 142 0.45 -12.87 6.24
N GLY A 143 0.22 -12.16 7.35
CA GLY A 143 0.81 -10.82 7.55
C GLY A 143 2.34 -10.85 7.57
N GLU A 144 2.94 -11.90 8.12
CA GLU A 144 4.40 -12.08 8.14
C GLU A 144 4.96 -12.24 6.72
N GLU A 145 4.34 -13.10 5.90
CA GLU A 145 4.72 -13.26 4.49
C GLU A 145 4.55 -11.96 3.71
N TRP A 146 3.46 -11.23 3.97
CA TRP A 146 3.21 -9.94 3.35
C TRP A 146 4.34 -8.96 3.63
N CYS A 147 4.72 -8.80 4.91
CA CYS A 147 5.85 -7.95 5.31
C CYS A 147 7.15 -8.39 4.63
N ARG A 148 7.42 -9.70 4.59
CA ARG A 148 8.61 -10.24 3.91
C ARG A 148 8.62 -9.89 2.42
N TYR A 149 7.52 -10.11 1.70
CA TYR A 149 7.45 -9.78 0.27
C TYR A 149 7.57 -8.27 0.02
N PHE A 150 6.86 -7.46 0.80
CA PHE A 150 6.84 -6.01 0.66
C PHE A 150 8.20 -5.34 0.96
N SER A 151 8.99 -5.93 1.86
CA SER A 151 10.31 -5.42 2.27
C SER A 151 11.41 -5.58 1.20
N ASN A 152 11.21 -6.44 0.21
CA ASN A 152 12.20 -6.67 -0.84
C ASN A 152 12.35 -5.41 -1.71
N TYR A 153 13.60 -5.02 -2.00
CA TYR A 153 13.93 -3.86 -2.83
C TYR A 153 13.25 -2.56 -2.38
N ASN A 154 13.16 -2.33 -1.06
CA ASN A 154 12.57 -1.13 -0.48
C ASN A 154 13.18 0.14 -1.10
N SER A 155 12.31 1.02 -1.62
CA SER A 155 12.66 2.28 -2.26
C SER A 155 12.86 3.45 -1.30
N GLY A 156 12.42 3.33 -0.03
CA GLY A 156 12.40 4.46 0.90
C GLY A 156 11.39 5.56 0.55
N THR A 157 10.50 5.27 -0.40
CA THR A 157 9.40 6.14 -0.86
C THR A 157 8.05 5.58 -0.40
N TYR A 158 7.07 6.46 -0.22
CA TYR A 158 5.68 6.15 0.18
C TYR A 158 5.58 5.16 1.37
N VAL A 159 5.71 5.71 2.58
CA VAL A 159 6.00 4.92 3.79
C VAL A 159 4.79 4.79 4.70
N GLY A 160 4.39 3.56 4.98
CA GLY A 160 3.46 3.16 6.02
C GLY A 160 2.55 2.06 5.51
N HIS A 161 2.43 0.92 6.19
CA HIS A 161 1.45 -0.12 5.85
C HIS A 161 1.05 -0.90 7.09
N THR A 162 -0.23 -1.28 7.14
CA THR A 162 -0.82 -2.18 8.12
C THR A 162 -1.44 -3.37 7.39
N VAL A 163 -1.03 -4.59 7.77
CA VAL A 163 -1.62 -5.83 7.25
C VAL A 163 -2.34 -6.57 8.37
N LEU A 164 -3.59 -6.98 8.09
CA LEU A 164 -4.43 -7.73 9.01
C LEU A 164 -4.72 -9.12 8.44
N ASN A 165 -4.45 -10.15 9.24
CA ASN A 165 -4.76 -11.52 8.90
C ASN A 165 -6.12 -11.91 9.49
N CYS A 166 -7.14 -12.01 8.64
CA CYS A 166 -8.52 -12.30 9.03
C CYS A 166 -8.88 -13.79 8.93
N LYS A 167 -7.88 -14.68 8.89
CA LYS A 167 -8.09 -16.12 9.01
C LYS A 167 -8.49 -16.45 10.45
N LYS A 168 -9.61 -17.17 10.63
CA LYS A 168 -9.96 -17.73 11.94
C LYS A 168 -8.89 -18.76 12.35
N ARG A 169 -8.33 -18.62 13.55
CA ARG A 169 -7.53 -19.68 14.17
C ARG A 169 -8.49 -20.85 14.46
N THR A 170 -8.37 -21.93 13.69
CA THR A 170 -9.04 -23.22 13.95
C THR A 170 -8.27 -24.02 14.98
#